data_AF-A0A6J8B4R7-F1
#
_entry.id   AF-A0A6J8B4R7-F1
#
_cell.length_a   1.000
_cell.length_b   1.000
_cell.length_c   1.000
_cell.angle_alpha   90.00
_cell.angle_beta   90.00
_cell.angle_gamma   90.00
#
_symmetry.space_group_name_H-M   'P 1'
#
loop_
_entity.id
_entity.type
_entity.pdbx_description
1 polymer ?
#
loop_
_entity_poly.entity_id
_entity_poly.type
_entity_poly.pdbx_seq_one_letter_code
_entity_poly.pdbx_strand_id
1 'polypeptide(L)'
;MDEFENLHENNLGKYWNLLEDLSKDKNKSTSPDILFQASIGSSVTLACTVSGAPLYWYVIGKFGARTINDSNQYEDFTTNYLKIKSLTTYTAATYYCQLTDGTKGPDIIVSITYWSTWTAWGDCNTACGTGKRERTRICSGNCTGEAVQRETCTVEKVDGGWSNWFTSGPCTGSCGSVSQKRIRHCDNPHPENCGVNCQGKNYSYIPCLLSACPVNGAWSSWNSWETCTVTCGTGQHSRRRHCNNPPKANGGDNCQGEEYDNNSCTLSPCAVDEKWSSWNPWEDCNETCGIGQKRKSRNCDSSTYANGGVSCEGEAHEFNSCSLSACACIF
;
A
#
# COMPACT_ATOMS: atom_id res chain seq x y z
N MET A 1 42.82 -30.80 2.78
CA MET A 1 43.06 -31.17 4.17
C MET A 1 41.82 -31.92 4.61
N ASP A 2 42.01 -33.22 4.73
CA ASP A 2 41.23 -34.26 5.41
C ASP A 2 39.91 -34.76 4.80
N GLU A 3 40.08 -35.92 4.15
CA GLU A 3 39.30 -37.18 4.23
C GLU A 3 37.97 -37.16 5.00
N PHE A 4 36.89 -37.55 4.31
CA PHE A 4 35.78 -38.25 4.96
C PHE A 4 35.48 -39.54 4.20
N GLU A 5 35.61 -40.62 4.97
CA GLU A 5 35.68 -42.02 4.57
C GLU A 5 34.37 -42.58 4.01
N ASN A 6 34.57 -43.57 3.13
CA ASN A 6 33.75 -44.77 2.97
C ASN A 6 33.09 -45.25 4.27
N LEU A 7 31.83 -45.68 4.17
CA LEU A 7 31.26 -46.90 4.79
C LEU A 7 29.73 -46.81 4.78
N HIS A 8 29.05 -47.51 3.85
CA HIS A 8 27.76 -48.17 4.11
C HIS A 8 27.47 -49.26 3.05
N GLU A 9 28.48 -50.08 2.77
CA GLU A 9 28.27 -51.52 2.63
C GLU A 9 28.46 -52.14 4.02
N ASN A 10 27.72 -53.21 4.33
CA ASN A 10 27.72 -53.98 5.59
C ASN A 10 26.65 -53.60 6.63
N ASN A 11 25.44 -54.09 6.40
CA ASN A 11 24.62 -54.63 7.50
C ASN A 11 23.89 -55.93 7.09
N LEU A 12 24.58 -56.78 6.32
CA LEU A 12 24.22 -58.19 6.07
C LEU A 12 25.05 -59.15 6.93
N GLY A 13 25.48 -58.70 8.12
CA GLY A 13 26.32 -59.48 9.02
C GLY A 13 25.73 -59.48 10.42
N LYS A 14 25.43 -60.69 10.91
CA LYS A 14 24.99 -61.06 12.27
C LYS A 14 23.48 -61.15 12.46
N TYR A 15 22.91 -62.31 12.14
CA TYR A 15 22.08 -63.09 13.07
C TYR A 15 22.14 -64.57 12.66
N TRP A 16 23.11 -65.28 13.25
CA TRP A 16 23.11 -66.75 13.30
C TRP A 16 22.41 -67.18 14.60
N ASN A 17 21.64 -68.25 14.50
CA ASN A 17 20.94 -69.01 15.54
C ASN A 17 19.49 -68.59 15.84
N LEU A 18 18.55 -69.42 15.35
CA LEU A 18 17.62 -70.22 16.18
C LEU A 18 16.62 -70.92 15.26
N LEU A 19 16.65 -72.25 15.23
CA LEU A 19 15.49 -73.10 15.51
C LEU A 19 15.98 -74.56 15.61
N GLU A 20 15.63 -75.15 16.74
CA GLU A 20 16.03 -76.48 17.20
C GLU A 20 15.50 -77.59 16.28
N ASP A 21 16.34 -78.62 16.09
CA ASP A 21 15.97 -79.92 15.54
C ASP A 21 14.82 -80.53 16.36
N LEU A 22 13.59 -80.36 15.90
CA LEU A 22 12.44 -81.13 16.34
C LEU A 22 12.04 -82.13 15.25
N SER A 23 12.82 -83.20 15.10
CA SER A 23 12.26 -84.56 14.94
C SER A 23 13.33 -85.63 15.11
N LYS A 24 13.31 -86.30 16.28
CA LYS A 24 13.85 -87.66 16.41
C LYS A 24 12.77 -88.54 17.02
N ASP A 25 11.73 -88.82 16.23
CA ASP A 25 10.91 -90.01 16.47
C ASP A 25 11.55 -91.20 15.75
N LYS A 26 12.64 -91.71 16.32
CA LYS A 26 13.18 -93.02 15.97
C LYS A 26 12.25 -94.10 16.53
N ASN A 27 11.15 -94.39 15.83
CA ASN A 27 10.48 -95.71 15.84
C ASN A 27 9.22 -95.73 14.95
N LYS A 28 9.40 -95.71 13.63
CA LYS A 28 8.47 -96.34 12.67
C LYS A 28 9.14 -96.55 11.32
N SER A 29 9.89 -97.65 11.21
CA SER A 29 10.49 -98.12 9.96
C SER A 29 9.39 -98.58 9.00
N THR A 30 8.93 -97.63 8.19
CA THR A 30 8.31 -97.71 6.84
C THR A 30 7.77 -96.35 6.39
N SER A 31 7.75 -95.32 7.26
CA SER A 31 7.36 -93.96 6.88
C SER A 31 8.58 -93.19 6.35
N PRO A 32 8.44 -92.38 5.28
CA PRO A 32 9.50 -91.48 4.85
C PRO A 32 9.85 -90.46 5.94
N ASP A 33 11.14 -90.26 6.19
CA ASP A 33 11.65 -89.21 7.07
C ASP A 33 11.64 -87.87 6.32
N ILE A 34 11.03 -86.85 6.92
CA ILE A 34 10.94 -85.50 6.35
C ILE A 34 11.80 -84.55 7.19
N LEU A 35 12.87 -84.03 6.59
CA LEU A 35 13.68 -82.98 7.17
C LEU A 35 13.32 -81.65 6.48
N PHE A 36 12.77 -80.71 7.26
CA PHE A 36 12.42 -79.38 6.79
C PHE A 36 13.34 -78.36 7.45
N GLN A 37 14.10 -77.60 6.65
CA GLN A 37 15.13 -76.67 7.11
C GLN A 37 14.98 -75.31 6.45
N ALA A 38 15.41 -74.26 7.15
CA ALA A 38 15.45 -72.90 6.64
C ALA A 38 16.88 -72.36 6.66
N SER A 39 17.30 -71.71 5.56
CA SER A 39 18.53 -70.91 5.50
C SER A 39 18.17 -69.43 5.42
N ILE A 40 18.84 -68.60 6.20
CA ILE A 40 18.52 -67.19 6.39
C ILE A 40 19.56 -66.32 5.64
N GLY A 41 19.07 -65.48 4.71
CA GLY A 41 19.85 -64.46 4.00
C GLY A 41 19.00 -63.20 3.75
N SER A 42 19.17 -62.53 2.60
CA SER A 42 18.27 -61.45 2.13
C SER A 42 16.85 -61.95 1.78
N SER A 43 16.68 -63.27 1.77
CA SER A 43 15.45 -64.02 1.65
C SER A 43 15.56 -65.26 2.54
N VAL A 44 14.42 -65.89 2.85
CA VAL A 44 14.41 -67.15 3.60
C VAL A 44 14.22 -68.28 2.61
N THR A 45 15.18 -69.20 2.58
CA THR A 45 15.20 -70.33 1.66
C THR A 45 14.77 -71.58 2.43
N LEU A 46 13.58 -72.09 2.14
CA LEU A 46 12.99 -73.28 2.77
C LEU A 46 13.31 -74.52 1.93
N ALA A 47 13.94 -75.52 2.52
CA ALA A 47 14.28 -76.78 1.86
C ALA A 47 13.59 -77.93 2.59
N CYS A 48 12.90 -78.77 1.83
CA CYS A 48 12.33 -80.02 2.33
C CYS A 48 13.05 -81.19 1.69
N THR A 49 13.70 -82.01 2.51
CA THR A 49 14.35 -83.26 2.08
C THR A 49 13.57 -84.43 2.61
N VAL A 50 13.33 -85.41 1.73
CA VAL A 50 12.52 -86.59 2.02
C VAL A 50 13.40 -87.82 1.77
N SER A 51 13.51 -88.70 2.75
CA SER A 51 14.26 -89.96 2.62
C SER A 51 13.41 -91.17 3.00
N GLY A 52 13.48 -92.22 2.19
CA GLY A 52 12.66 -93.42 2.34
C GLY A 52 12.04 -93.89 1.03
N ALA A 53 11.56 -95.13 0.99
CA ALA A 53 10.91 -95.73 -0.18
C ALA A 53 9.44 -96.04 0.12
N PRO A 54 8.51 -95.80 -0.82
CA PRO A 54 8.71 -95.20 -2.14
C PRO A 54 8.92 -93.66 -2.07
N LEU A 55 9.49 -93.07 -3.13
CA LEU A 55 9.66 -91.62 -3.21
C LEU A 55 8.30 -90.95 -3.48
N TYR A 56 7.83 -90.18 -2.50
CA TYR A 56 6.58 -89.41 -2.57
C TYR A 56 6.86 -88.00 -3.09
N TRP A 57 5.94 -87.42 -3.87
CA TRP A 57 5.97 -85.97 -4.12
C TRP A 57 5.72 -85.23 -2.79
N TYR A 58 6.24 -84.02 -2.68
CA TYR A 58 5.99 -83.17 -1.50
C TYR A 58 5.52 -81.79 -1.96
N VAL A 59 4.87 -81.09 -1.05
CA VAL A 59 4.45 -79.70 -1.25
C VAL A 59 4.91 -78.87 -0.06
N ILE A 60 5.47 -77.70 -0.36
CA ILE A 60 5.69 -76.66 0.65
C ILE A 60 4.47 -75.76 0.64
N GLY A 61 3.75 -75.72 1.76
CA GLY A 61 2.57 -74.89 1.94
C GLY A 61 2.81 -73.74 2.91
N LYS A 62 2.04 -72.67 2.74
CA LYS A 62 1.94 -71.55 3.68
C LYS A 62 0.57 -71.65 4.37
N PHE A 63 0.53 -71.65 5.70
CA PHE A 63 -0.73 -71.70 6.44
C PHE A 63 -1.67 -70.55 6.02
N GLY A 64 -2.91 -70.87 5.67
CA GLY A 64 -3.92 -69.90 5.24
C GLY A 64 -3.89 -69.48 3.75
N ALA A 65 -2.93 -69.95 2.96
CA ALA A 65 -2.89 -69.75 1.50
C ALA A 65 -2.96 -71.09 0.75
N ARG A 66 -3.56 -71.11 -0.46
CA ARG A 66 -3.51 -72.30 -1.33
C ARG A 66 -2.05 -72.57 -1.74
N THR A 67 -1.73 -73.85 -1.78
CA THR A 67 -0.45 -74.49 -2.13
C THR A 67 0.39 -73.72 -3.15
N ILE A 68 1.65 -73.43 -2.81
CA ILE A 68 2.64 -72.86 -3.72
C ILE A 68 3.25 -74.02 -4.51
N ASN A 69 2.50 -74.53 -5.50
CA ASN A 69 3.03 -75.50 -6.46
C ASN A 69 3.86 -74.74 -7.50
N ASP A 70 5.17 -74.66 -7.31
CA ASP A 70 6.07 -74.36 -8.42
C ASP A 70 6.66 -75.70 -8.91
N SER A 71 5.87 -76.37 -9.73
CA SER A 71 6.21 -77.67 -10.31
C SER A 71 7.36 -77.52 -11.30
N ASN A 72 8.51 -78.11 -10.94
CA ASN A 72 9.64 -78.57 -11.77
C ASN A 72 10.99 -77.98 -11.30
N GLN A 73 11.78 -78.78 -10.58
CA GLN A 73 13.24 -78.92 -10.78
C GLN A 73 13.82 -79.93 -9.78
N TYR A 74 14.21 -81.09 -10.30
CA TYR A 74 14.87 -82.19 -9.59
C TYR A 74 16.37 -82.13 -9.93
N GLU A 75 17.27 -82.24 -8.96
CA GLU A 75 18.72 -82.18 -9.24
C GLU A 75 19.49 -83.47 -8.96
N ASP A 76 18.97 -84.44 -8.19
CA ASP A 76 19.69 -85.72 -8.03
C ASP A 76 18.80 -86.91 -7.64
N PHE A 77 19.06 -88.07 -8.24
CA PHE A 77 18.35 -89.33 -7.99
C PHE A 77 19.34 -90.41 -7.53
N THR A 78 19.27 -90.79 -6.25
CA THR A 78 19.70 -92.13 -5.82
C THR A 78 18.53 -92.86 -5.19
N THR A 79 18.56 -94.20 -5.15
CA THR A 79 17.42 -95.06 -4.79
C THR A 79 16.78 -94.78 -3.42
N ASN A 80 17.43 -94.01 -2.54
CA ASN A 80 16.97 -93.71 -1.18
C ASN A 80 16.99 -92.22 -0.80
N TYR A 81 17.35 -91.30 -1.71
CA TYR A 81 17.57 -89.90 -1.36
C TYR A 81 17.05 -88.95 -2.45
N LEU A 82 16.15 -88.05 -2.07
CA LEU A 82 15.61 -87.00 -2.92
C LEU A 82 16.02 -85.62 -2.37
N LYS A 83 16.82 -84.87 -3.13
CA LYS A 83 17.18 -83.48 -2.82
C LYS A 83 16.57 -82.57 -3.88
N ILE A 84 15.61 -81.72 -3.48
CA ILE A 84 14.86 -80.86 -4.43
C ILE A 84 14.85 -79.40 -3.96
N LYS A 85 14.74 -78.55 -4.99
CA LYS A 85 14.81 -77.10 -5.02
C LYS A 85 14.05 -76.42 -3.88
N SER A 86 14.77 -75.57 -3.19
CA SER A 86 14.30 -74.77 -2.08
C SER A 86 13.35 -73.65 -2.52
N LEU A 87 12.35 -73.34 -1.69
CA LEU A 87 11.45 -72.20 -1.88
C LEU A 87 12.04 -70.95 -1.22
N THR A 88 12.25 -69.90 -2.01
CA THR A 88 12.67 -68.59 -1.49
C THR A 88 11.45 -67.74 -1.15
N THR A 89 11.27 -67.35 0.12
CA THR A 89 10.17 -66.50 0.57
C THR A 89 10.64 -65.21 1.23
N TYR A 90 9.79 -64.18 1.11
CA TYR A 90 9.97 -62.83 1.64
C TYR A 90 8.82 -62.43 2.59
N THR A 91 7.95 -63.37 2.98
CA THR A 91 6.79 -63.07 3.84
C THR A 91 6.82 -63.87 5.13
N ALA A 92 6.59 -63.18 6.25
CA ALA A 92 6.48 -63.80 7.56
C ALA A 92 5.20 -64.66 7.63
N ALA A 93 5.36 -65.94 7.93
CA ALA A 93 4.28 -66.91 8.08
C ALA A 93 4.80 -68.24 8.59
N THR A 94 3.88 -69.13 8.95
CA THR A 94 4.17 -70.54 9.20
C THR A 94 4.12 -71.32 7.89
N TYR A 95 5.20 -72.02 7.58
CA TYR A 95 5.34 -72.91 6.44
C TYR A 95 5.39 -74.36 6.90
N TYR A 96 4.90 -75.26 6.06
CA TYR A 96 4.92 -76.69 6.31
C TYR A 96 5.37 -77.44 5.06
N CYS A 97 5.96 -78.61 5.26
CA CYS A 97 6.19 -79.58 4.21
C CYS A 97 5.27 -80.79 4.39
N GLN A 98 4.58 -81.20 3.35
CA GLN A 98 3.65 -82.33 3.39
C GLN A 98 3.81 -83.22 2.15
N LEU A 99 3.76 -84.54 2.35
CA LEU A 99 3.78 -85.55 1.29
C LEU A 99 2.38 -85.83 0.72
N THR A 100 2.36 -86.50 -0.43
CA THR A 100 1.15 -86.89 -1.18
C THR A 100 0.17 -87.71 -0.37
N ASP A 101 0.71 -88.54 0.51
CA ASP A 101 -0.01 -89.50 1.33
C ASP A 101 -0.60 -88.86 2.60
N GLY A 102 -0.34 -87.56 2.80
CA GLY A 102 -0.81 -86.78 3.94
C GLY A 102 0.18 -86.69 5.10
N THR A 103 1.34 -87.37 5.04
CA THR A 103 2.36 -87.22 6.10
C THR A 103 2.96 -85.81 6.08
N LYS A 104 3.03 -85.19 7.27
CA LYS A 104 3.43 -83.79 7.45
C LYS A 104 4.72 -83.72 8.27
N GLY A 105 5.70 -82.95 7.78
CA GLY A 105 6.91 -82.61 8.51
C GLY A 105 6.68 -81.53 9.58
N PRO A 106 7.73 -81.14 10.32
CA PRO A 106 7.63 -80.07 11.31
C PRO A 106 7.26 -78.72 10.67
N ASP A 107 6.52 -77.89 11.42
CA ASP A 107 6.17 -76.53 11.00
C ASP A 107 7.35 -75.58 11.24
N ILE A 108 7.69 -74.75 10.23
CA ILE A 108 8.70 -73.70 10.35
C ILE A 108 8.01 -72.34 10.41
N ILE A 109 8.22 -71.61 11.50
CA ILE A 109 7.75 -70.23 11.65
C ILE A 109 8.82 -69.29 11.13
N VAL A 110 8.54 -68.61 10.03
CA VAL A 110 9.41 -67.57 9.49
C VAL A 110 8.97 -66.22 10.04
N SER A 111 9.81 -65.63 10.90
CA SER A 111 9.66 -64.25 11.37
C SER A 111 10.65 -63.36 10.62
N ILE A 112 10.18 -62.27 10.02
CA ILE A 112 11.05 -61.34 9.28
C ILE A 112 11.24 -60.09 10.13
N THR A 113 12.48 -59.89 10.59
CA THR A 113 12.88 -58.70 11.31
C THR A 113 13.49 -57.70 10.35
N TYR A 114 12.91 -56.51 10.24
CA TYR A 114 13.47 -55.45 9.39
C TYR A 114 13.07 -54.06 9.85
N TRP A 115 13.90 -53.08 9.48
CA TRP A 115 13.59 -51.66 9.57
C TRP A 115 12.90 -51.21 8.29
N SER A 116 11.84 -50.39 8.40
CA SER A 116 11.39 -49.61 7.25
C SER A 116 12.49 -48.65 6.79
N THR A 117 12.34 -48.12 5.58
CA THR A 117 13.13 -46.95 5.18
C THR A 117 12.86 -45.80 6.14
N TRP A 118 13.87 -44.95 6.32
CA TRP A 118 13.70 -43.69 7.02
C TRP A 118 12.71 -42.79 6.27
N THR A 119 11.85 -42.08 6.99
CA THR A 119 11.11 -40.95 6.43
C THR A 119 12.09 -39.87 5.96
N ALA A 120 11.59 -38.96 5.11
CA ALA A 120 12.28 -37.69 4.91
C ALA A 120 12.49 -36.98 6.25
N TRP A 121 13.52 -36.14 6.32
CA TRP A 121 13.69 -35.25 7.46
C TRP A 121 12.50 -34.30 7.56
N GLY A 122 11.94 -34.17 8.77
CA GLY A 122 10.96 -33.13 9.06
C GLY A 122 11.58 -31.73 9.04
N ASP A 123 10.73 -30.71 9.16
CA ASP A 123 11.17 -29.33 9.26
C ASP A 123 11.99 -29.08 10.53
N CYS A 124 12.77 -28.00 10.51
CA CYS A 124 13.50 -27.57 11.69
C CYS A 124 12.50 -27.14 12.77
N ASN A 125 12.70 -27.58 14.01
CA ASN A 125 11.80 -27.21 15.11
C ASN A 125 11.92 -25.75 15.57
N THR A 126 12.88 -24.99 15.03
CA THR A 126 13.03 -23.56 15.25
C THR A 126 12.64 -22.79 14.00
N ALA A 127 12.01 -21.63 14.18
CA ALA A 127 11.71 -20.71 13.08
C ALA A 127 12.97 -20.00 12.53
N CYS A 128 14.07 -19.98 13.29
CA CYS A 128 15.33 -19.34 12.94
C CYS A 128 16.49 -19.87 13.78
N GLY A 129 17.72 -19.67 13.31
CA GLY A 129 18.94 -20.06 14.01
C GLY A 129 19.13 -21.58 14.06
N THR A 130 19.79 -22.06 15.11
CA THR A 130 20.10 -23.49 15.28
C THR A 130 18.94 -24.22 15.98
N GLY A 131 18.38 -25.24 15.31
CA GLY A 131 17.34 -26.12 15.83
C GLY A 131 17.68 -27.59 15.65
N LYS A 132 16.67 -28.44 15.80
CA LYS A 132 16.74 -29.87 15.53
C LYS A 132 15.63 -30.28 14.56
N ARG A 133 15.97 -31.17 13.64
CA ARG A 133 15.01 -31.87 12.78
C ARG A 133 15.04 -33.37 13.08
N GLU A 134 13.93 -34.04 12.85
CA GLU A 134 13.76 -35.45 13.18
C GLU A 134 13.29 -36.25 11.97
N ARG A 135 13.73 -37.50 11.88
CA ARG A 135 13.17 -38.50 10.96
C ARG A 135 12.94 -39.80 11.70
N THR A 136 12.00 -40.60 11.22
CA THR A 136 11.57 -41.83 11.89
C THR A 136 11.60 -43.03 10.96
N ARG A 137 11.67 -44.23 11.56
CA ARG A 137 11.51 -45.52 10.87
C ARG A 137 10.78 -46.49 11.79
N ILE A 138 10.09 -47.45 11.20
CA ILE A 138 9.29 -48.44 11.92
C ILE A 138 10.04 -49.76 11.96
N CYS A 139 10.05 -50.43 13.12
CA CYS A 139 10.56 -51.80 13.27
C CYS A 139 9.43 -52.81 13.14
N SER A 140 9.67 -53.88 12.37
CA SER A 140 8.88 -55.11 12.43
C SER A 140 9.74 -56.21 13.05
N GLY A 141 9.30 -56.82 14.15
CA GLY A 141 10.05 -57.86 14.88
C GLY A 141 10.92 -57.30 16.02
N ASN A 142 12.10 -57.87 16.23
CA ASN A 142 13.02 -57.49 17.30
C ASN A 142 14.26 -56.78 16.72
N CYS A 143 14.13 -55.48 16.42
CA CYS A 143 15.21 -54.70 15.80
C CYS A 143 16.14 -54.07 16.85
N THR A 144 17.42 -53.98 16.54
CA THR A 144 18.41 -53.21 17.30
C THR A 144 18.65 -51.83 16.66
N GLY A 145 18.73 -50.78 17.48
CA GLY A 145 18.97 -49.40 17.05
C GLY A 145 17.78 -48.47 17.28
N GLU A 146 17.96 -47.17 17.03
CA GLU A 146 16.93 -46.17 17.28
C GLU A 146 15.89 -46.08 16.16
N ALA A 147 14.63 -45.87 16.53
CA ALA A 147 13.51 -45.63 15.62
C ALA A 147 13.37 -44.14 15.21
N VAL A 148 14.05 -43.25 15.94
CA VAL A 148 14.04 -41.80 15.72
C VAL A 148 15.48 -41.34 15.62
N GLN A 149 15.79 -40.52 14.61
CA GLN A 149 17.08 -39.86 14.50
C GLN A 149 16.89 -38.35 14.55
N ARG A 150 17.78 -37.66 15.27
CA ARG A 150 17.81 -36.20 15.38
C ARG A 150 19.09 -35.64 14.80
N GLU A 151 18.98 -34.52 14.11
CA GLU A 151 20.12 -33.78 13.57
C GLU A 151 19.94 -32.29 13.80
N THR A 152 21.06 -31.56 13.93
CA THR A 152 21.06 -30.10 13.97
C THR A 152 20.69 -29.53 12.60
N CYS A 153 19.78 -28.58 12.58
CA CYS A 153 19.45 -27.77 11.41
C CYS A 153 19.74 -26.31 11.71
N THR A 154 20.10 -25.55 10.68
CA THR A 154 20.29 -24.11 10.76
C THR A 154 19.36 -23.43 9.77
N VAL A 155 18.50 -22.55 10.29
CA VAL A 155 17.60 -21.73 9.49
C VAL A 155 18.18 -20.31 9.46
N GLU A 156 18.69 -19.89 8.31
CA GLU A 156 19.27 -18.57 8.14
C GLU A 156 18.21 -17.48 8.23
N LYS A 157 18.48 -16.45 9.03
CA LYS A 157 17.62 -15.27 9.11
C LYS A 157 17.80 -14.41 7.87
N VAL A 158 16.71 -13.81 7.40
CA VAL A 158 16.74 -12.83 6.30
C VAL A 158 16.13 -11.54 6.80
N ASP A 159 16.97 -10.57 7.16
CA ASP A 159 16.49 -9.26 7.59
C ASP A 159 15.88 -8.49 6.39
N GLY A 160 14.81 -7.75 6.64
CA GLY A 160 14.08 -7.02 5.61
C GLY A 160 14.90 -5.90 4.97
N GLY A 161 14.84 -5.81 3.65
CA GLY A 161 15.43 -4.74 2.86
C GLY A 161 14.37 -3.87 2.17
N TRP A 162 14.64 -2.56 2.14
CA TRP A 162 13.79 -1.62 1.43
C TRP A 162 13.89 -1.80 -0.09
N SER A 163 12.74 -1.82 -0.77
CA SER A 163 12.66 -1.64 -2.21
C SER A 163 13.20 -0.28 -2.64
N ASN A 164 13.41 -0.13 -3.95
CA ASN A 164 13.57 1.19 -4.54
C ASN A 164 12.32 2.05 -4.30
N TRP A 165 12.52 3.36 -4.19
CA TRP A 165 11.42 4.31 -4.10
C TRP A 165 10.66 4.39 -5.42
N PHE A 166 9.34 4.39 -5.35
CA PHE A 166 8.48 4.69 -6.50
C PHE A 166 7.47 5.79 -6.15
N THR A 167 7.06 6.56 -7.15
CA THR A 167 6.12 7.67 -6.96
C THR A 167 4.69 7.12 -6.84
N SER A 168 3.96 7.63 -5.86
CA SER A 168 2.57 7.25 -5.57
C SER A 168 1.63 8.37 -6.04
N GLY A 169 1.30 8.34 -7.33
CA GLY A 169 0.38 9.30 -7.94
C GLY A 169 1.00 10.65 -8.33
N PRO A 170 0.18 11.62 -8.78
CA PRO A 170 0.64 12.94 -9.21
C PRO A 170 1.07 13.83 -8.03
N CYS A 171 1.59 15.02 -8.32
CA CYS A 171 1.88 16.02 -7.30
C CYS A 171 0.57 16.48 -6.60
N THR A 172 0.66 16.88 -5.33
CA THR A 172 -0.52 17.18 -4.48
C THR A 172 -1.26 18.48 -4.83
N GLY A 173 -0.88 19.17 -5.89
CA GLY A 173 -1.52 20.42 -6.33
C GLY A 173 -1.29 20.66 -7.82
N SER A 174 -1.87 21.75 -8.32
CA SER A 174 -1.88 22.10 -9.74
C SER A 174 -0.86 23.15 -10.15
N CYS A 175 -0.29 23.88 -9.19
CA CYS A 175 0.65 24.98 -9.43
C CYS A 175 1.59 25.19 -8.23
N GLY A 176 2.70 25.89 -8.45
CA GLY A 176 3.67 26.28 -7.45
C GLY A 176 4.58 25.16 -6.97
N SER A 177 5.15 25.37 -5.78
CA SER A 177 6.03 24.41 -5.11
C SER A 177 5.20 23.42 -4.31
N VAL A 178 4.80 22.33 -4.97
CA VAL A 178 4.03 21.25 -4.35
C VAL A 178 4.93 20.05 -4.09
N SER A 179 4.38 18.98 -3.50
CA SER A 179 5.13 17.76 -3.23
C SER A 179 4.47 16.56 -3.91
N GLN A 180 5.26 15.54 -4.20
CA GLN A 180 4.76 14.24 -4.62
C GLN A 180 5.17 13.20 -3.59
N LYS A 181 4.22 12.34 -3.22
CA LYS A 181 4.46 11.23 -2.31
C LYS A 181 5.18 10.12 -3.05
N ARG A 182 6.24 9.59 -2.47
CA ARG A 182 6.89 8.34 -2.89
C ARG A 182 6.81 7.31 -1.79
N ILE A 183 6.69 6.05 -2.18
CA ILE A 183 6.53 4.90 -1.29
C ILE A 183 7.63 3.90 -1.61
N ARG A 184 8.00 3.09 -0.62
CA ARG A 184 8.86 1.92 -0.74
C ARG A 184 8.29 0.79 0.09
N HIS A 185 8.57 -0.45 -0.27
CA HIS A 185 8.11 -1.64 0.45
C HIS A 185 9.28 -2.36 1.12
N CYS A 186 9.01 -3.14 2.16
CA CYS A 186 10.01 -3.96 2.84
C CYS A 186 9.97 -5.38 2.28
N ASP A 187 10.42 -5.51 1.04
CA ASP A 187 10.30 -6.74 0.24
C ASP A 187 11.55 -7.02 -0.61
N ASN A 188 12.65 -6.27 -0.42
CA ASN A 188 13.88 -6.42 -1.19
C ASN A 188 15.13 -6.53 -0.29
N PRO A 189 15.31 -7.65 0.45
CA PRO A 189 14.44 -8.84 0.49
C PRO A 189 13.29 -8.73 1.51
N HIS A 190 12.29 -9.60 1.40
CA HIS A 190 11.23 -9.73 2.41
C HIS A 190 11.80 -10.34 3.71
N PRO A 191 11.38 -9.87 4.90
CA PRO A 191 11.80 -10.48 6.16
C PRO A 191 11.37 -11.96 6.26
N GLU A 192 12.32 -12.86 6.45
CA GLU A 192 12.06 -14.30 6.66
C GLU A 192 12.85 -14.82 7.87
N ASN A 193 12.39 -15.94 8.43
CA ASN A 193 13.11 -16.68 9.50
C ASN A 193 13.57 -15.77 10.65
N CYS A 194 12.60 -15.13 11.31
CA CYS A 194 12.82 -14.14 12.38
C CYS A 194 13.62 -12.89 11.97
N GLY A 195 13.78 -12.64 10.67
CA GLY A 195 14.37 -11.42 10.17
C GLY A 195 13.64 -10.18 10.68
N VAL A 196 14.39 -9.12 10.95
CA VAL A 196 13.78 -7.87 11.43
C VAL A 196 13.09 -7.14 10.28
N ASN A 197 11.98 -6.46 10.58
CA ASN A 197 11.34 -5.58 9.62
C ASN A 197 12.19 -4.32 9.39
N CYS A 198 12.06 -3.73 8.20
CA CYS A 198 12.79 -2.56 7.80
C CYS A 198 12.54 -1.38 8.75
N GLN A 199 13.62 -0.72 9.15
CA GLN A 199 13.54 0.44 10.04
C GLN A 199 13.29 1.74 9.25
N GLY A 200 12.43 2.60 9.80
CA GLY A 200 12.09 3.91 9.24
C GLY A 200 10.76 3.96 8.48
N LYS A 201 10.45 5.13 7.90
CA LYS A 201 9.18 5.34 7.18
C LYS A 201 9.19 4.67 5.82
N ASN A 202 8.04 4.12 5.42
CA ASN A 202 7.80 3.57 4.08
C ASN A 202 7.33 4.63 3.06
N TYR A 203 7.21 5.89 3.48
CA TYR A 203 6.82 7.01 2.63
C TYR A 203 7.75 8.21 2.84
N SER A 204 7.85 9.03 1.79
CA SER A 204 8.61 10.28 1.76
C SER A 204 7.96 11.24 0.76
N TYR A 205 8.30 12.52 0.84
CA TYR A 205 7.83 13.55 -0.10
C TYR A 205 9.03 14.08 -0.88
N ILE A 206 8.87 14.23 -2.18
CA ILE A 206 9.83 14.88 -3.06
C ILE A 206 9.23 16.18 -3.61
N PRO A 207 10.06 17.20 -3.88
CA PRO A 207 9.56 18.45 -4.44
C PRO A 207 9.06 18.24 -5.87
N CYS A 208 7.93 18.88 -6.18
CA CYS A 208 7.38 19.04 -7.52
C CYS A 208 7.30 20.53 -7.82
N LEU A 209 8.01 20.98 -8.85
CA LEU A 209 7.96 22.36 -9.32
C LEU A 209 6.99 22.43 -10.50
N LEU A 210 5.79 22.96 -10.24
CA LEU A 210 4.79 23.24 -11.26
C LEU A 210 4.86 24.70 -11.69
N SER A 211 4.07 25.07 -12.69
CA SER A 211 3.89 26.47 -13.10
C SER A 211 3.43 27.32 -11.91
N ALA A 212 3.86 28.59 -11.86
CA ALA A 212 3.47 29.48 -10.77
C ALA A 212 1.95 29.61 -10.65
N CYS A 213 1.43 29.69 -9.42
CA CYS A 213 0.00 29.75 -9.19
C CYS A 213 -0.61 31.06 -9.70
N PRO A 214 -1.85 31.01 -10.23
CA PRO A 214 -2.62 32.20 -10.55
C PRO A 214 -2.72 33.12 -9.33
N VAL A 215 -2.40 34.39 -9.53
CA VAL A 215 -2.60 35.44 -8.52
C VAL A 215 -3.68 36.35 -9.05
N ASN A 216 -4.85 36.32 -8.42
CA ASN A 216 -5.94 37.23 -8.75
C ASN A 216 -5.57 38.64 -8.30
N GLY A 217 -5.87 39.62 -9.14
CA GLY A 217 -5.68 41.02 -8.80
C GLY A 217 -6.57 41.40 -7.62
N ALA A 218 -6.04 42.19 -6.69
CA ALA A 218 -6.85 42.82 -5.65
C ALA A 218 -6.63 44.33 -5.59
N TRP A 219 -7.68 45.01 -5.15
CA TRP A 219 -7.71 46.46 -5.04
C TRP A 219 -6.74 46.96 -3.97
N SER A 220 -6.01 48.02 -4.28
CA SER A 220 -5.38 48.87 -3.29
C SER A 220 -6.45 49.53 -2.41
N SER A 221 -6.01 50.13 -1.30
CA SER A 221 -6.85 51.11 -0.62
C SER A 221 -7.22 52.23 -1.59
N TRP A 222 -8.39 52.82 -1.37
CA TRP A 222 -8.76 54.06 -2.02
C TRP A 222 -7.75 55.16 -1.68
N ASN A 223 -7.46 56.03 -2.64
CA ASN A 223 -6.84 57.31 -2.34
C ASN A 223 -7.81 58.19 -1.53
N SER A 224 -7.30 59.30 -1.02
CA SER A 224 -8.15 60.34 -0.46
C SER A 224 -9.07 60.90 -1.55
N TRP A 225 -10.28 61.31 -1.15
CA TRP A 225 -11.16 62.08 -2.02
C TRP A 225 -10.44 63.31 -2.59
N GLU A 226 -10.61 63.53 -3.88
CA GLU A 226 -10.21 64.76 -4.54
C GLU A 226 -11.01 65.96 -3.99
N THR A 227 -10.53 67.16 -4.26
CA THR A 227 -11.25 68.38 -3.91
C THR A 227 -12.59 68.46 -4.64
N CYS A 228 -13.59 69.03 -3.98
CA CYS A 228 -14.91 69.26 -4.59
C CYS A 228 -14.76 70.10 -5.87
N THR A 229 -15.55 69.80 -6.91
CA THR A 229 -15.54 70.53 -8.19
C THR A 229 -15.95 72.01 -8.06
N VAL A 230 -16.57 72.37 -6.94
CA VAL A 230 -16.98 73.73 -6.61
C VAL A 230 -16.28 74.19 -5.33
N THR A 231 -16.18 75.50 -5.14
CA THR A 231 -15.66 76.11 -3.91
C THR A 231 -16.76 76.45 -2.90
N CYS A 232 -18.04 76.43 -3.32
CA CYS A 232 -19.22 76.67 -2.52
C CYS A 232 -20.43 75.92 -3.09
N GLY A 233 -21.44 75.65 -2.27
CA GLY A 233 -22.64 74.90 -2.66
C GLY A 233 -22.37 73.40 -2.89
N THR A 234 -23.17 72.79 -3.77
CA THR A 234 -23.09 71.35 -4.06
C THR A 234 -22.29 71.08 -5.32
N GLY A 235 -21.30 70.19 -5.22
CA GLY A 235 -20.50 69.70 -6.33
C GLY A 235 -20.31 68.19 -6.29
N GLN A 236 -19.27 67.72 -6.97
CA GLN A 236 -18.86 66.31 -6.98
C GLN A 236 -17.39 66.17 -6.57
N HIS A 237 -17.04 65.02 -6.02
CA HIS A 237 -15.66 64.62 -5.84
C HIS A 237 -15.47 63.15 -6.22
N SER A 238 -14.25 62.82 -6.62
CA SER A 238 -13.85 61.48 -7.02
C SER A 238 -12.78 60.94 -6.10
N ARG A 239 -12.73 59.62 -5.98
CA ARG A 239 -11.57 58.88 -5.48
C ARG A 239 -11.29 57.70 -6.39
N ARG A 240 -10.06 57.21 -6.34
CA ARG A 240 -9.54 56.14 -7.18
C ARG A 240 -8.80 55.11 -6.33
N ARG A 241 -8.89 53.84 -6.73
CA ARG A 241 -8.07 52.73 -6.25
C ARG A 241 -7.41 52.06 -7.45
N HIS A 242 -6.43 51.19 -7.24
CA HIS A 242 -5.77 50.48 -8.33
C HIS A 242 -5.82 48.97 -8.12
N CYS A 243 -5.92 48.20 -9.20
CA CYS A 243 -5.89 46.74 -9.14
C CYS A 243 -4.44 46.21 -9.10
N ASN A 244 -3.72 46.54 -8.03
CA ASN A 244 -2.28 46.28 -7.92
C ASN A 244 -1.83 45.83 -6.54
N ASN A 245 -2.74 45.44 -5.65
CA ASN A 245 -2.40 45.01 -4.29
C ASN A 245 -3.04 43.66 -3.91
N PRO A 246 -2.62 42.54 -4.52
CA PRO A 246 -1.53 42.41 -5.49
C PRO A 246 -1.98 42.64 -6.95
N PRO A 247 -1.06 42.89 -7.91
CA PRO A 247 -1.41 42.87 -9.33
C PRO A 247 -1.68 41.43 -9.78
N LYS A 248 -2.54 41.27 -10.79
CA LYS A 248 -2.78 39.93 -11.35
C LYS A 248 -1.51 39.35 -11.96
N ALA A 249 -1.31 38.05 -11.81
CA ALA A 249 -0.20 37.33 -12.41
C ALA A 249 -0.57 35.87 -12.73
N ASN A 250 0.22 35.22 -13.59
CA ASN A 250 0.13 33.78 -13.89
C ASN A 250 -1.28 33.32 -14.33
N GLY A 251 -2.00 34.15 -15.08
CA GLY A 251 -3.36 33.84 -15.55
C GLY A 251 -4.45 34.06 -14.51
N GLY A 252 -4.18 34.73 -13.39
CA GLY A 252 -5.19 35.14 -12.42
C GLY A 252 -6.12 36.25 -12.93
N ASP A 253 -7.27 36.37 -12.29
CA ASP A 253 -8.35 37.26 -12.70
C ASP A 253 -8.06 38.74 -12.43
N ASN A 254 -8.74 39.61 -13.17
CA ASN A 254 -8.79 41.04 -12.86
C ASN A 254 -9.64 41.30 -11.60
N CYS A 255 -9.40 42.43 -10.93
CA CYS A 255 -10.24 42.90 -9.83
C CYS A 255 -11.69 43.10 -10.28
N GLN A 256 -12.63 42.71 -9.43
CA GLN A 256 -14.05 42.93 -9.65
C GLN A 256 -14.50 44.26 -9.04
N GLY A 257 -15.26 45.04 -9.81
CA GLY A 257 -15.80 46.36 -9.41
C GLY A 257 -15.10 47.55 -10.08
N GLU A 258 -15.49 48.75 -9.69
CA GLU A 258 -15.02 49.99 -10.34
C GLU A 258 -13.70 50.50 -9.77
N GLU A 259 -12.88 51.09 -10.64
CA GLU A 259 -11.62 51.76 -10.26
C GLU A 259 -11.86 53.14 -9.63
N TYR A 260 -12.97 53.78 -10.02
CA TYR A 260 -13.35 55.12 -9.57
C TYR A 260 -14.64 55.07 -8.76
N ASP A 261 -14.72 55.94 -7.76
CA ASP A 261 -15.91 56.17 -6.94
C ASP A 261 -16.20 57.68 -6.94
N ASN A 262 -17.42 58.05 -7.33
CA ASN A 262 -17.85 59.42 -7.51
C ASN A 262 -19.01 59.71 -6.56
N ASN A 263 -18.88 60.76 -5.75
CA ASN A 263 -19.90 61.16 -4.79
C ASN A 263 -20.16 62.67 -4.82
N SER A 264 -21.32 63.06 -4.30
CA SER A 264 -21.65 64.47 -4.09
C SER A 264 -20.91 65.01 -2.87
N CYS A 265 -20.36 66.22 -2.99
CA CYS A 265 -19.83 67.01 -1.89
C CYS A 265 -20.68 68.26 -1.69
N THR A 266 -20.93 68.63 -0.43
CA THR A 266 -21.65 69.86 -0.07
C THR A 266 -20.75 70.73 0.77
N LEU A 267 -20.40 71.89 0.22
CA LEU A 267 -19.63 72.92 0.89
C LEU A 267 -20.56 74.03 1.41
N SER A 268 -19.96 75.03 2.06
CA SER A 268 -20.69 76.23 2.49
C SER A 268 -21.47 76.84 1.33
N PRO A 269 -22.70 77.34 1.54
CA PRO A 269 -23.49 78.00 0.52
C PRO A 269 -22.71 79.15 -0.16
N CYS A 270 -22.95 79.35 -1.45
CA CYS A 270 -22.29 80.41 -2.21
C CYS A 270 -22.73 81.81 -1.74
N ALA A 271 -21.79 82.74 -1.82
CA ALA A 271 -22.06 84.16 -1.68
C ALA A 271 -23.07 84.59 -2.75
N VAL A 272 -24.08 85.37 -2.34
CA VAL A 272 -25.07 85.95 -3.24
C VAL A 272 -24.98 87.46 -3.13
N ASP A 273 -24.50 88.06 -4.21
CA ASP A 273 -24.33 89.51 -4.33
C ASP A 273 -25.68 90.22 -4.39
N GLU A 274 -25.72 91.44 -3.86
CA GLU A 274 -26.86 92.33 -4.07
C GLU A 274 -26.94 92.76 -5.55
N LYS A 275 -28.15 93.03 -6.03
CA LYS A 275 -28.35 93.48 -7.41
C LYS A 275 -29.09 94.79 -7.44
N TRP A 276 -28.58 95.73 -8.25
CA TRP A 276 -29.33 96.93 -8.59
C TRP A 276 -30.62 96.55 -9.33
N SER A 277 -31.73 97.12 -8.91
CA SER A 277 -32.93 97.19 -9.73
C SER A 277 -32.65 97.99 -11.00
N SER A 278 -33.51 97.84 -12.01
CA SER A 278 -33.49 98.78 -13.13
C SER A 278 -33.71 100.22 -12.63
N TRP A 279 -33.10 101.18 -13.33
CA TRP A 279 -33.35 102.59 -13.08
C TRP A 279 -34.81 102.93 -13.35
N ASN A 280 -35.41 103.69 -12.45
CA ASN A 280 -36.67 104.37 -12.72
C ASN A 280 -36.49 105.39 -13.86
N PRO A 281 -37.57 105.77 -14.56
CA PRO A 281 -37.54 106.89 -15.49
C PRO A 281 -37.02 108.17 -14.82
N TRP A 282 -36.49 109.09 -15.63
CA TRP A 282 -36.17 110.42 -15.13
C TRP A 282 -37.42 111.10 -14.58
N GLU A 283 -37.34 111.58 -13.35
CA GLU A 283 -38.29 112.50 -12.77
C GLU A 283 -38.31 113.81 -13.57
N ASP A 284 -39.37 114.58 -13.41
CA ASP A 284 -39.44 115.92 -13.99
C ASP A 284 -38.33 116.83 -13.42
N CYS A 285 -38.04 117.89 -14.16
CA CYS A 285 -37.05 118.88 -13.74
C CYS A 285 -37.49 119.51 -12.40
N ASN A 286 -36.58 119.62 -11.44
CA ASN A 286 -36.89 120.18 -10.12
C ASN A 286 -37.27 121.67 -10.17
N GLU A 287 -36.79 122.38 -11.19
CA GLU A 287 -37.17 123.76 -11.49
C GLU A 287 -38.37 123.80 -12.44
N THR A 288 -39.12 124.88 -12.40
CA THR A 288 -40.24 125.12 -13.34
C THR A 288 -39.84 126.02 -14.51
N CYS A 289 -38.66 126.64 -14.45
CA CYS A 289 -38.12 127.53 -15.47
C CYS A 289 -36.59 127.62 -15.31
N GLY A 290 -35.88 127.99 -16.38
CA GLY A 290 -34.41 128.10 -16.36
C GLY A 290 -33.68 126.75 -16.36
N ILE A 291 -32.50 126.71 -15.75
CA ILE A 291 -31.67 125.50 -15.65
C ILE A 291 -31.99 124.79 -14.34
N GLY A 292 -32.40 123.52 -14.42
CA GLY A 292 -32.61 122.66 -13.27
C GLY A 292 -31.88 121.33 -13.39
N GLN A 293 -32.19 120.42 -12.46
CA GLN A 293 -31.73 119.04 -12.47
C GLN A 293 -32.92 118.09 -12.45
N LYS A 294 -32.83 117.04 -13.28
CA LYS A 294 -33.71 115.87 -13.19
C LYS A 294 -32.96 114.75 -12.51
N ARG A 295 -33.68 113.91 -11.78
CA ARG A 295 -33.14 112.78 -11.02
C ARG A 295 -33.76 111.48 -11.52
N LYS A 296 -32.98 110.41 -11.55
CA LYS A 296 -33.51 109.04 -11.60
C LYS A 296 -32.95 108.26 -10.42
N SER A 297 -33.69 107.23 -10.01
CA SER A 297 -33.38 106.40 -8.84
C SER A 297 -33.40 104.92 -9.19
N ARG A 298 -32.61 104.13 -8.47
CA ARG A 298 -32.64 102.66 -8.49
C ARG A 298 -32.50 102.15 -7.06
N ASN A 299 -33.02 100.97 -6.78
CA ASN A 299 -32.92 100.35 -5.46
C ASN A 299 -31.92 99.19 -5.51
N CYS A 300 -31.11 99.05 -4.45
CA CYS A 300 -30.30 97.86 -4.29
C CYS A 300 -31.17 96.78 -3.64
N ASP A 301 -31.40 95.68 -4.36
CA ASP A 301 -32.19 94.57 -3.85
C ASP A 301 -31.30 93.66 -2.99
N SER A 302 -31.52 93.73 -1.67
CA SER A 302 -30.84 92.90 -0.67
C SER A 302 -31.66 91.67 -0.27
N SER A 303 -32.83 91.44 -0.87
CA SER A 303 -33.72 90.33 -0.49
C SER A 303 -33.09 88.95 -0.70
N THR A 304 -32.12 88.84 -1.61
CA THR A 304 -31.36 87.61 -1.86
C THR A 304 -29.93 87.64 -1.32
N TYR A 305 -29.53 88.70 -0.60
CA TYR A 305 -28.19 88.85 -0.05
C TYR A 305 -27.87 87.74 0.95
N ALA A 306 -26.78 87.01 0.74
CA ALA A 306 -26.40 85.91 1.63
C ALA A 306 -24.91 85.59 1.58
N ASN A 307 -24.44 84.92 2.65
CA ASN A 307 -23.13 84.24 2.75
C ASN A 307 -21.90 85.08 2.35
N GLY A 308 -21.92 86.38 2.67
CA GLY A 308 -20.77 87.27 2.42
C GLY A 308 -20.67 87.75 0.96
N GLY A 309 -21.79 87.84 0.24
CA GLY A 309 -21.86 88.51 -1.06
C GLY A 309 -21.43 89.98 -1.00
N VAL A 310 -21.22 90.55 -2.19
CA VAL A 310 -20.82 91.94 -2.36
C VAL A 310 -22.07 92.83 -2.40
N SER A 311 -22.01 93.95 -1.67
CA SER A 311 -23.08 94.96 -1.68
C SER A 311 -23.02 95.80 -2.96
N CYS A 312 -24.14 96.40 -3.36
CA CYS A 312 -24.19 97.19 -4.59
C CYS A 312 -23.18 98.36 -4.57
N GLU A 313 -22.21 98.33 -5.49
CA GLU A 313 -21.26 99.44 -5.67
C GLU A 313 -21.84 100.54 -6.58
N GLY A 314 -21.66 101.81 -6.17
CA GLY A 314 -22.09 103.01 -6.90
C GLY A 314 -23.33 103.69 -6.30
N GLU A 315 -23.72 104.84 -6.89
CA GLU A 315 -24.81 105.67 -6.35
C GLU A 315 -26.20 105.12 -6.66
N ALA A 316 -27.12 105.24 -5.70
CA ALA A 316 -28.55 104.93 -5.88
C ALA A 316 -29.30 105.99 -6.70
N HIS A 317 -28.67 107.16 -6.88
CA HIS A 317 -29.25 108.31 -7.56
C HIS A 317 -28.29 108.86 -8.61
N GLU A 318 -28.86 109.21 -9.76
CA GLU A 318 -28.14 109.88 -10.83
C GLU A 318 -28.87 111.18 -11.17
N PHE A 319 -28.10 112.25 -11.37
CA PHE A 319 -28.60 113.58 -11.68
C PHE A 319 -28.13 113.96 -13.07
N ASN A 320 -29.00 114.63 -13.82
CA ASN A 320 -28.64 115.22 -15.11
C ASN A 320 -29.30 116.59 -15.24
N SER A 321 -28.64 117.49 -15.95
CA SER A 321 -29.15 118.84 -16.17
C SER A 321 -30.36 118.81 -17.10
N CYS A 322 -31.35 119.66 -16.81
CA CYS A 322 -32.48 119.95 -17.67
C CYS A 322 -32.57 121.46 -17.92
N SER A 323 -32.90 121.83 -19.15
CA SER A 323 -33.08 123.22 -19.56
C SER A 323 -34.54 123.42 -19.90
N LEU A 324 -35.22 124.23 -19.09
CA LEU A 324 -36.60 124.65 -19.29
C LEU A 324 -36.66 126.08 -19.83
N SER A 325 -37.86 126.52 -20.19
CA SER A 325 -38.15 127.91 -20.60
C SER A 325 -37.65 128.91 -19.56
N ALA A 326 -37.17 130.07 -20.01
CA ALA A 326 -36.62 131.10 -19.12
C ALA A 326 -37.62 131.55 -18.04
N CYS A 327 -37.14 131.78 -16.82
CA CYS A 327 -37.97 132.26 -15.72
C CYS A 327 -38.52 133.66 -16.00
N ALA A 328 -39.81 133.84 -15.75
CA ALA A 328 -40.42 135.16 -15.76
C ALA A 328 -39.96 135.91 -14.50
N CYS A 329 -39.40 137.11 -14.68
CA CYS A 329 -39.10 138.00 -13.55
C CYS A 329 -40.42 138.49 -12.94
N ILE A 330 -40.73 138.07 -11.72
CA ILE A 330 -41.80 138.67 -10.93
C ILE A 330 -41.16 139.84 -10.17
N PHE A 331 -41.56 141.06 -10.54
CA PHE A 331 -41.15 142.30 -9.90
C PHE A 331 -42.05 142.62 -8.71
#